data_AF-A0A562D208-F1
#
_entry.id   AF-A0A562D208-F1
#
_cell.length_a   1.000
_cell.length_b   1.000
_cell.length_c   1.000
_cell.angle_alpha   90.00
_cell.angle_beta   90.00
_cell.angle_gamma   90.00
#
_symmetry.space_group_name_H-M   'P 1'
#
loop_
_entity.id
_entity.type
_entity.pdbx_description
1 polymer ?
#
loop_
_entity_poly.entity_id
_entity_poly.type
_entity_poly.pdbx_seq_one_letter_code
_entity_poly.pdbx_strand_id
1 'polypeptide(L)'
;MPIPRAARLPALAIALWLALSPLAQAQSVTPDRYRQRAGDQDTRAQTWERSRQAAEQARQQQLDASRRAAAERHRLALEDNRRRMEADRARAERRMLHAASPEQRERYRQEFEARRIQYEREREEIERAREAEERRLQRQQEAPRAGH
;
A
#
# COMPACT_ATOMS: atom_id res chain seq x y z
N MET A 1 15.24 -31.75 30.49
CA MET A 1 16.71 -31.70 30.35
C MET A 1 17.05 -30.63 29.31
N PRO A 2 17.83 -29.60 29.68
CA PRO A 2 18.23 -28.52 28.78
C PRO A 2 19.51 -28.87 28.01
N ILE A 3 19.55 -28.61 26.71
CA ILE A 3 20.76 -28.69 25.88
C ILE A 3 21.30 -27.26 25.68
N PRO A 4 22.58 -26.99 25.98
CA PRO A 4 23.15 -25.64 25.99
C PRO A 4 23.55 -25.11 24.61
N ARG A 5 23.55 -23.76 24.52
CA ARG A 5 24.12 -22.94 23.45
C ARG A 5 25.65 -23.06 23.40
N ALA A 6 26.21 -23.21 22.20
CA ALA A 6 27.60 -22.86 21.84
C ALA A 6 27.51 -22.05 20.53
N ALA A 7 27.75 -20.74 20.49
CA ALA A 7 29.03 -20.03 20.58
C ALA A 7 30.05 -20.51 19.53
N ARG A 8 30.33 -19.65 18.54
CA ARG A 8 31.67 -19.33 17.98
C ARG A 8 31.56 -18.51 16.67
N LEU A 9 31.72 -17.20 16.79
CA LEU A 9 32.48 -16.35 15.85
C LEU A 9 33.92 -16.26 16.42
N PRO A 10 34.92 -15.58 15.81
CA PRO A 10 35.31 -15.35 14.40
C PRO A 10 36.84 -15.61 14.19
N ALA A 11 37.36 -15.67 12.95
CA ALA A 11 38.77 -15.39 12.59
C ALA A 11 39.02 -15.69 11.10
N LEU A 12 39.36 -14.71 10.26
CA LEU A 12 40.74 -14.29 9.93
C LEU A 12 41.52 -15.31 9.10
N ALA A 13 41.61 -15.07 7.79
CA ALA A 13 42.73 -15.54 6.96
C ALA A 13 42.95 -14.63 5.73
N ILE A 14 43.99 -13.79 5.84
CA ILE A 14 45.10 -13.62 4.88
C ILE A 14 44.70 -13.00 3.52
N ALA A 15 44.86 -11.69 3.31
CA ALA A 15 46.12 -10.95 3.05
C ALA A 15 46.78 -11.30 1.70
N LEU A 16 47.38 -10.27 1.09
CA LEU A 16 48.38 -10.31 0.01
C LEU A 16 47.86 -10.08 -1.42
N TRP A 17 47.51 -8.84 -1.74
CA TRP A 17 47.80 -8.24 -3.07
C TRP A 17 48.07 -6.74 -2.89
N LEU A 18 49.21 -6.45 -2.26
CA LEU A 18 49.89 -5.17 -2.30
C LEU A 18 51.00 -5.30 -3.35
N ALA A 19 50.80 -4.79 -4.57
CA ALA A 19 51.90 -4.40 -5.45
C ALA A 19 51.41 -3.56 -6.64
N LEU A 20 51.98 -2.35 -6.76
CA LEU A 20 52.12 -1.50 -7.96
C LEU A 20 50.96 -0.58 -8.41
N SER A 21 50.96 0.64 -7.84
CA SER A 21 51.13 1.98 -8.48
C SER A 21 50.50 2.27 -9.87
N PRO A 22 49.90 3.47 -10.09
CA PRO A 22 50.60 4.74 -9.90
C PRO A 22 49.88 5.78 -9.05
N LEU A 23 50.69 6.58 -8.36
CA LEU A 23 50.35 7.92 -7.90
C LEU A 23 49.91 8.76 -9.10
N ALA A 24 48.60 8.80 -9.33
CA ALA A 24 47.99 9.83 -10.16
C ALA A 24 48.16 11.16 -9.41
N GLN A 25 49.11 11.97 -9.86
CA GLN A 25 49.23 13.35 -9.43
C GLN A 25 47.91 14.06 -9.73
N ALA A 26 47.14 14.31 -8.68
CA ALA A 26 45.98 15.19 -8.74
C ALA A 26 46.50 16.61 -8.98
N GLN A 27 46.69 16.97 -10.24
CA GLN A 27 46.84 18.35 -10.66
C GLN A 27 45.53 19.04 -10.30
N SER A 28 45.58 19.86 -9.24
CA SER A 28 44.48 20.71 -8.80
C SER A 28 44.28 21.81 -9.85
N VAL A 29 43.65 21.44 -10.97
CA VAL A 29 43.04 22.41 -11.87
C VAL A 29 41.83 22.93 -11.11
N THR A 30 42.00 24.07 -10.44
CA THR A 30 40.87 24.86 -9.94
C THR A 30 39.91 25.07 -11.11
N PRO A 31 38.68 24.53 -11.07
CA PRO A 31 37.71 24.81 -12.11
C PRO A 31 37.46 26.31 -12.08
N ASP A 32 37.76 26.93 -13.21
CA ASP A 32 37.59 28.34 -13.50
C ASP A 32 36.13 28.72 -13.20
N ARG A 33 35.88 29.25 -11.99
CA ARG A 33 34.55 29.35 -11.37
C ARG A 33 33.62 30.32 -12.12
N TYR A 34 34.18 31.06 -13.08
CA TYR A 34 33.50 32.08 -13.88
C TYR A 34 33.51 31.78 -15.39
N ARG A 35 34.09 30.65 -15.83
CA ARG A 35 34.06 30.27 -17.24
C ARG A 35 32.75 29.53 -17.53
N GLN A 36 31.67 30.30 -17.56
CA GLN A 36 30.34 29.84 -17.93
C GLN A 36 30.39 29.39 -19.40
N ARG A 37 30.58 28.09 -19.61
CA ARG A 37 30.64 27.47 -20.94
C ARG A 37 29.24 27.59 -21.54
N ALA A 38 29.12 28.12 -22.76
CA ALA A 38 27.84 28.39 -23.41
C ALA A 38 26.90 27.17 -23.57
N GLY A 39 27.34 25.94 -23.25
CA GLY A 39 26.51 24.72 -23.21
C GLY A 39 25.96 24.32 -21.84
N ASP A 40 26.40 24.94 -20.72
CA ASP A 40 25.94 24.55 -19.38
C ASP A 40 24.46 24.90 -19.11
N GLN A 41 23.92 25.91 -19.81
CA GLN A 41 22.52 26.31 -19.68
C GLN A 41 21.57 25.26 -20.25
N ASP A 42 21.86 24.71 -21.43
CA ASP A 42 21.02 23.68 -22.07
C ASP A 42 21.03 22.38 -21.25
N THR A 43 22.19 21.98 -20.74
CA THR A 43 22.30 20.80 -19.87
C THR A 43 21.55 20.96 -18.54
N ARG A 44 21.55 22.16 -17.94
CA ARG A 44 20.78 22.45 -16.72
C ARG A 44 19.27 22.47 -16.99
N ALA A 45 18.84 23.06 -18.10
CA ALA A 45 17.44 23.04 -18.52
C ALA A 45 16.92 21.61 -18.74
N GLN A 46 17.68 20.76 -19.46
CA GLN A 46 17.34 19.35 -19.67
C GLN A 46 17.36 18.52 -18.38
N THR A 47 18.23 18.84 -17.43
CA THR A 47 18.29 18.12 -16.14
C THR A 47 17.13 18.52 -15.24
N TRP A 48 16.76 19.82 -15.22
CA TRP A 48 15.58 20.31 -14.53
C TRP A 48 14.30 19.69 -15.09
N GLU A 49 14.15 19.66 -16.42
CA GLU A 49 12.96 19.10 -17.07
C GLU A 49 12.80 17.60 -16.79
N ARG A 50 13.89 16.82 -16.84
CA ARG A 50 13.89 15.41 -16.41
C ARG A 50 13.52 15.25 -14.94
N SER A 51 14.03 16.11 -14.06
CA SER A 51 13.70 16.05 -12.63
C SER A 51 12.22 16.37 -12.37
N ARG A 52 11.64 17.32 -13.11
CA ARG A 52 10.22 17.66 -13.05
C ARG A 52 9.35 16.49 -13.53
N GLN A 53 9.68 15.89 -14.67
CA GLN A 53 8.96 14.72 -15.20
C GLN A 53 9.02 13.53 -14.23
N ALA A 54 10.19 13.26 -13.63
CA ALA A 54 10.33 12.21 -12.64
C ALA A 54 9.47 12.46 -11.38
N ALA A 55 9.41 13.71 -10.91
CA ALA A 55 8.56 14.08 -9.77
C ALA A 55 7.06 13.93 -10.09
N GLU A 56 6.63 14.34 -11.30
CA GLU A 56 5.25 14.18 -11.76
C GLU A 56 4.86 12.70 -11.88
N GLN A 57 5.74 11.86 -12.45
CA GLN A 57 5.54 10.42 -12.54
C GLN A 57 5.47 9.76 -11.17
N ALA A 58 6.37 10.09 -10.25
CA ALA A 58 6.35 9.55 -8.88
C ALA A 58 5.05 9.92 -8.15
N ARG A 59 4.57 11.15 -8.33
CA ARG A 59 3.28 11.61 -7.78
C ARG A 59 2.10 10.81 -8.33
N GLN A 60 2.07 10.55 -9.65
CA GLN A 60 1.02 9.73 -10.26
C GLN A 60 1.05 8.30 -9.73
N GLN A 61 2.23 7.68 -9.66
CA GLN A 61 2.38 6.32 -9.13
C GLN A 61 1.90 6.20 -7.68
N GLN A 62 2.20 7.21 -6.84
CA GLN A 62 1.73 7.24 -5.45
C GLN A 62 0.20 7.35 -5.36
N LEU A 63 -0.43 8.17 -6.20
CA LEU A 63 -1.89 8.29 -6.26
C LEU A 63 -2.54 6.97 -6.71
N ASP A 64 -2.00 6.33 -7.73
CA ASP A 64 -2.52 5.05 -8.24
C ASP A 64 -2.32 3.90 -7.25
N ALA A 65 -1.20 3.87 -6.54
CA ALA A 65 -0.99 2.94 -5.43
C ALA A 65 -2.02 3.16 -4.31
N SER A 66 -2.29 4.42 -3.97
CA SER A 66 -3.28 4.77 -2.95
C SER A 66 -4.71 4.37 -3.35
N ARG A 67 -5.10 4.59 -4.61
CA ARG A 67 -6.40 4.14 -5.15
C ARG A 67 -6.54 2.62 -5.10
N ARG A 68 -5.52 1.88 -5.54
CA ARG A 68 -5.52 0.42 -5.51
C ARG A 68 -5.64 -0.11 -4.08
N ALA A 69 -4.87 0.44 -3.15
CA ALA A 69 -4.94 0.05 -1.74
C ALA A 69 -6.33 0.35 -1.13
N ALA A 70 -6.93 1.50 -1.46
CA ALA A 70 -8.28 1.84 -1.02
C ALA A 70 -9.31 0.85 -1.57
N ALA A 71 -9.31 0.61 -2.88
CA ALA A 71 -10.22 -0.34 -3.53
C ALA A 71 -10.11 -1.75 -2.94
N GLU A 72 -8.88 -2.20 -2.66
CA GLU A 72 -8.63 -3.52 -2.07
C GLU A 72 -9.20 -3.63 -0.65
N ARG A 73 -9.03 -2.60 0.18
CA ARG A 73 -9.62 -2.59 1.54
C ARG A 73 -11.14 -2.72 1.50
N HIS A 74 -11.81 -1.97 0.62
CA HIS A 74 -13.27 -2.03 0.48
C HIS A 74 -13.71 -3.39 -0.07
N ARG A 75 -13.00 -3.95 -1.04
CA ARG A 75 -13.24 -5.30 -1.56
C ARG A 75 -13.18 -6.35 -0.45
N LEU A 76 -12.11 -6.35 0.33
CA LEU A 76 -11.91 -7.29 1.43
C LEU A 76 -12.99 -7.13 2.52
N ALA A 77 -13.39 -5.90 2.83
CA ALA A 77 -14.45 -5.65 3.81
C ALA A 77 -15.81 -6.20 3.33
N LEU A 78 -16.17 -6.00 2.06
CA LEU A 78 -17.40 -6.56 1.47
C LEU A 78 -17.37 -8.09 1.41
N GLU A 79 -16.23 -8.67 1.05
CA GLU A 79 -16.05 -10.12 1.04
C GLU A 79 -16.15 -10.70 2.46
N ASP A 80 -15.60 -10.03 3.47
CA ASP A 80 -15.72 -10.46 4.86
C ASP A 80 -17.17 -10.39 5.35
N ASN A 81 -17.87 -9.28 5.10
CA ASN A 81 -19.29 -9.14 5.41
C ASN A 81 -20.12 -10.27 4.78
N ARG A 82 -19.90 -10.55 3.48
CA ARG A 82 -20.57 -11.66 2.78
C ARG A 82 -20.31 -13.00 3.45
N ARG A 83 -19.04 -13.33 3.73
CA ARG A 83 -18.66 -14.61 4.37
C ARG A 83 -19.30 -14.78 5.75
N ARG A 84 -19.36 -13.71 6.54
CA ARG A 84 -19.99 -13.76 7.88
C ARG A 84 -21.50 -13.98 7.78
N MET A 85 -22.17 -13.30 6.84
CA MET A 85 -23.60 -13.51 6.57
C MET A 85 -23.89 -14.95 6.11
N GLU A 86 -23.08 -15.49 5.18
CA GLU A 86 -23.20 -16.88 4.72
C GLU A 86 -22.98 -17.89 5.84
N ALA A 87 -21.97 -17.67 6.69
CA ALA A 87 -21.71 -18.51 7.86
C ALA A 87 -22.88 -18.47 8.86
N ASP A 88 -23.46 -17.29 9.11
CA ASP A 88 -24.64 -17.15 9.96
C ASP A 88 -25.87 -17.81 9.37
N ARG A 89 -26.07 -17.71 8.06
CA ARG A 89 -27.13 -18.42 7.36
C ARG A 89 -27.00 -19.92 7.56
N ALA A 90 -25.82 -20.49 7.29
CA ALA A 90 -25.56 -21.91 7.46
C ALA A 90 -25.69 -22.38 8.93
N ARG A 91 -25.37 -21.52 9.90
CA ARG A 91 -25.62 -21.78 11.33
C ARG A 91 -27.12 -21.79 11.65
N ALA A 92 -27.86 -20.80 11.16
CA ALA A 92 -29.30 -20.70 11.37
C ALA A 92 -30.05 -21.86 10.72
N GLU A 93 -29.70 -22.23 9.48
CA GLU A 93 -30.27 -23.38 8.77
C GLU A 93 -30.05 -24.67 9.56
N ARG A 94 -28.83 -24.92 10.05
CA ARG A 94 -28.55 -26.08 10.92
C ARG A 94 -29.39 -26.08 12.20
N ARG A 95 -29.54 -24.93 12.87
CA ARG A 95 -30.39 -24.83 14.07
C ARG A 95 -31.86 -25.08 13.77
N MET A 96 -32.36 -24.58 12.64
CA MET A 96 -33.74 -24.81 12.20
C MET A 96 -34.01 -26.28 11.87
N LEU A 97 -33.05 -27.01 11.29
CA LEU A 97 -33.18 -28.44 11.01
C LEU A 97 -33.28 -29.29 12.29
N HIS A 98 -32.63 -28.85 13.37
CA HIS A 98 -32.64 -29.53 14.67
C HIS A 98 -33.60 -28.89 15.69
N ALA A 99 -34.50 -28.01 15.25
CA ALA A 99 -35.47 -27.37 16.13
C ALA A 99 -36.48 -28.39 16.66
N ALA A 100 -36.74 -28.35 17.97
CA ALA A 100 -37.68 -29.26 18.63
C ALA A 100 -39.15 -28.92 18.37
N SER A 101 -39.44 -27.68 17.94
CA SER A 101 -40.81 -27.23 17.64
C SER A 101 -40.85 -26.17 16.53
N PRO A 102 -42.02 -25.95 15.91
CA PRO A 102 -42.23 -24.87 14.93
C PRO A 102 -41.95 -23.48 15.50
N GLU A 103 -42.32 -23.22 16.76
CA GLU A 103 -42.09 -21.92 17.42
C GLU A 103 -40.60 -21.67 17.60
N GLN A 104 -39.83 -22.70 17.95
CA GLN A 104 -38.38 -22.59 18.09
C GLN A 104 -37.71 -22.32 16.73
N ARG A 105 -38.20 -22.95 15.67
CA ARG A 105 -37.74 -22.69 14.29
C ARG A 105 -38.00 -21.24 13.88
N GLU A 106 -39.17 -20.70 14.18
CA GLU A 106 -39.52 -19.32 13.86
C GLU A 106 -38.64 -18.32 14.65
N ARG A 107 -38.33 -18.60 15.92
CA ARG A 107 -37.35 -17.81 16.67
C ARG A 107 -35.98 -17.78 16.00
N TYR A 108 -35.44 -18.93 15.57
CA TYR A 108 -34.16 -18.97 14.85
C TYR A 108 -34.19 -18.21 13.53
N ARG A 109 -35.33 -18.24 12.82
CA ARG A 109 -35.54 -17.45 11.60
C ARG A 109 -35.50 -15.96 11.92
N GLN A 110 -36.25 -15.49 12.91
CA GLN A 110 -36.28 -14.09 13.32
C GLN A 110 -34.90 -13.58 13.79
N GLU A 111 -34.18 -14.40 14.56
CA GLU A 111 -32.80 -14.09 14.96
C GLU A 111 -31.86 -13.92 13.76
N PHE A 112 -32.00 -14.78 12.74
CA PHE A 112 -31.21 -14.66 11.51
C PHE A 112 -31.60 -13.41 10.72
N GLU A 113 -32.89 -13.13 10.55
CA GLU A 113 -33.37 -11.92 9.87
C GLU A 113 -32.85 -10.65 10.54
N ALA A 114 -32.88 -10.60 11.88
CA ALA A 114 -32.33 -9.48 12.64
C ALA A 114 -30.84 -9.27 12.37
N ARG A 115 -30.05 -10.36 12.29
CA ARG A 115 -28.62 -10.31 11.93
C ARG A 115 -28.41 -9.94 10.45
N ARG A 116 -29.26 -10.42 9.53
CA ARG A 116 -29.19 -10.08 8.11
C ARG A 116 -29.29 -8.56 7.91
N ILE A 117 -30.23 -7.92 8.59
CA ILE A 117 -30.40 -6.45 8.54
C ILE A 117 -29.13 -5.73 9.02
N GLN A 118 -28.43 -6.25 10.02
CA GLN A 118 -27.15 -5.67 10.47
C GLN A 118 -26.06 -5.79 9.39
N TYR A 119 -25.95 -6.96 8.73
CA TYR A 119 -25.01 -7.13 7.63
C TYR A 119 -25.32 -6.22 6.43
N GLU A 120 -26.60 -6.02 6.11
CA GLU A 120 -27.04 -5.11 5.05
C GLU A 120 -26.63 -3.66 5.36
N ARG A 121 -26.86 -3.20 6.60
CA ARG A 121 -26.42 -1.86 7.04
C ARG A 121 -24.91 -1.69 6.99
N GLU A 122 -24.16 -2.68 7.46
CA GLU A 122 -22.70 -2.65 7.40
C GLU A 122 -22.20 -2.61 5.95
N ARG A 123 -22.84 -3.38 5.05
CA ARG A 123 -22.52 -3.31 3.62
C ARG A 123 -22.77 -1.90 3.05
N GLU A 124 -23.91 -1.29 3.36
CA GLU A 124 -24.21 0.09 2.94
C GLU A 124 -23.21 1.10 3.50
N GLU A 125 -22.74 0.91 4.73
CA GLU A 125 -21.68 1.74 5.32
C GLU A 125 -20.35 1.60 4.57
N ILE A 126 -19.96 0.38 4.20
CA ILE A 126 -18.77 0.13 3.40
C ILE A 126 -18.90 0.78 2.00
N GLU A 127 -20.05 0.66 1.36
CA GLU A 127 -20.31 1.28 0.06
C GLU A 127 -20.26 2.82 0.14
N ARG A 128 -20.89 3.42 1.15
CA ARG A 128 -20.80 4.87 1.40
C ARG A 128 -19.37 5.31 1.67
N ALA A 129 -18.59 4.54 2.42
CA ALA A 129 -17.18 4.83 2.68
C ALA A 129 -16.35 4.78 1.38
N ARG A 130 -16.61 3.80 0.51
CA ARG A 130 -15.98 3.69 -0.82
C ARG A 130 -16.25 4.93 -1.66
N GLU A 131 -17.52 5.33 -1.77
CA GLU A 131 -17.92 6.53 -2.53
C GLU A 131 -17.33 7.83 -1.96
N ALA A 132 -17.27 7.95 -0.63
CA ALA A 132 -16.67 9.10 0.02
C ALA A 132 -15.15 9.19 -0.25
N GLU A 133 -14.45 8.04 -0.20
CA GLU A 133 -13.02 7.97 -0.50
C GLU A 133 -12.73 8.24 -1.97
N GLU A 134 -13.56 7.73 -2.89
CA GLU A 134 -13.46 8.00 -4.32
C GLU A 134 -13.64 9.50 -4.62
N ARG A 135 -14.67 10.14 -4.05
CA ARG A 135 -14.87 11.59 -4.14
C ARG A 135 -13.69 12.39 -3.58
N ARG A 136 -13.08 11.92 -2.49
CA ARG A 136 -11.87 12.55 -1.92
C ARG A 136 -10.69 12.47 -2.90
N LEU A 137 -10.45 11.30 -3.49
CA LEU A 137 -9.38 11.09 -4.46
C LEU A 137 -9.61 11.88 -5.76
N GLN A 138 -10.85 12.05 -6.18
CA GLN A 138 -11.21 12.88 -7.33
C GLN A 138 -10.89 14.36 -7.06
N ARG A 139 -11.33 14.91 -5.91
CA ARG A 139 -11.00 16.30 -5.53
C ARG A 139 -9.50 16.57 -5.45
N GLN A 140 -8.71 15.60 -4.98
CA GLN A 140 -7.25 15.73 -4.93
C GLN A 140 -6.59 15.80 -6.32
N GLN A 141 -7.23 15.24 -7.36
CA GLN A 141 -6.76 15.30 -8.74
C GLN A 141 -7.17 16.60 -9.44
N GLU A 142 -8.30 17.18 -9.05
CA GLU A 142 -8.84 18.42 -9.62
C GLU A 142 -8.15 19.66 -9.02
N ALA A 143 -7.78 19.64 -7.73
CA ALA A 143 -7.10 20.74 -7.04
C ALA A 143 -5.83 21.29 -7.74
N PRO A 144 -4.91 20.49 -8.30
CA PRO A 144 -3.73 21.03 -9.01
C PRO A 144 -4.04 21.68 -10.37
N ARG A 145 -5.28 21.61 -10.89
CA ARG A 145 -5.64 22.19 -12.21
C ARG A 145 -6.31 23.57 -12.13
N ALA A 146 -6.80 23.98 -10.95
CA ALA A 146 -7.57 25.23 -10.78
C ALA A 146 -6.71 26.45 -10.39
N GLY A 147 -5.39 26.31 -10.31
CA GLY A 147 -4.46 27.36 -9.84
C GLY A 147 -3.55 27.96 -10.92
N HIS A 148 -3.90 27.82 -12.20
CA HIS A 148 -3.18 28.41 -13.33
C HIS A 148 -4.09 29.31 -14.16
#